data_AF-A0A414FTH0-F1
#
_entry.id   AF-A0A414FTH0-F1
#
_cell.length_a   1.000
_cell.length_b   1.000
_cell.length_c   1.000
_cell.angle_alpha   90.00
_cell.angle_beta   90.00
_cell.angle_gamma   90.00
#
_symmetry.space_group_name_H-M   'P 1'
#
loop_
_entity.id
_entity.type
_entity.pdbx_description
1 polymer ?
#
loop_
_entity_poly.entity_id
_entity_poly.type
_entity_poly.pdbx_seq_one_letter_code
_entity_poly.pdbx_strand_id
1 'polypeptide(L)'
;MPSKQILPDKPSIVIDASTIDQMPPEVQEVLGQFYSEQERARAKAKDAEELAYQTEQANTLLSFEGWEEVDIYSDEQSLVEEAALDDSIGLIDDPKAREAVDIERLSQKPTLHQFYRDLYGVGMGGEFLASYADHADTDGCTGVFYLDSDYAGQLGLGYSDANRRLPAPILVNHRDRKHPFQLYSDYFDFVEGVARETSFIHMGSFWVPPNGYLTARKNAMVTINGFCVDLDRSEDDKGEHFDAGWVMSSLNEFFERHTEVRPNYLMLSGTGIQLWYVFGRSIPLLSAKGRNGRMPSPRRGKYDDLLKKLYRFFKDELPPNRFKVDIACAAMNHAFRAPNSPSKHHYPTRLFVFGGRRRR
;
A
#
# COMPACT_ATOMS: atom_id res chain seq x y z
N MET A 1 37.71 24.76 -15.14
CA MET A 1 37.80 23.28 -15.25
C MET A 1 36.43 22.77 -15.66
N PRO A 2 36.28 22.00 -16.75
CA PRO A 2 34.99 21.44 -17.10
C PRO A 2 34.61 20.34 -16.11
N SER A 3 33.41 20.42 -15.56
CA SER A 3 32.82 19.40 -14.69
C SER A 3 32.74 18.08 -15.46
N LYS A 4 33.41 17.03 -14.96
CA LYS A 4 33.14 15.66 -15.42
C LYS A 4 31.66 15.37 -15.19
N GLN A 5 30.89 15.40 -16.27
CA GLN A 5 29.56 14.82 -16.30
C GLN A 5 29.77 13.31 -16.10
N ILE A 6 29.42 12.81 -14.92
CA ILE A 6 29.35 11.37 -14.68
C ILE A 6 28.15 10.89 -15.52
N LEU A 7 28.44 10.29 -16.67
CA LEU A 7 27.43 9.54 -17.41
C LEU A 7 27.00 8.38 -16.50
N PRO A 8 25.69 8.08 -16.37
CA PRO A 8 25.27 6.90 -15.64
C PRO A 8 25.90 5.68 -16.32
N ASP A 9 26.66 4.90 -15.54
CA ASP A 9 27.14 3.60 -15.97
C ASP A 9 25.95 2.79 -16.49
N LYS A 10 26.19 2.02 -17.56
CA LYS A 10 25.21 1.23 -18.34
C LYS A 10 24.08 0.66 -17.47
N PRO A 11 22.82 0.60 -17.96
CA PRO A 11 21.72 0.01 -17.20
C PRO A 11 22.11 -1.40 -16.74
N SER A 12 22.23 -1.58 -15.43
CA SER A 12 22.43 -2.89 -14.81
C SER A 12 21.07 -3.55 -14.64
N ILE A 13 20.81 -4.61 -15.39
CA ILE A 13 19.66 -5.49 -15.14
C ILE A 13 20.06 -6.40 -13.98
N VAL A 14 19.30 -6.34 -12.89
CA VAL A 14 19.45 -7.25 -11.76
C VAL A 14 18.40 -8.35 -11.93
N ILE A 15 18.83 -9.60 -11.92
CA ILE A 15 17.95 -10.77 -12.04
C ILE A 15 17.92 -11.46 -10.68
N ASP A 16 16.73 -11.73 -10.16
CA ASP A 16 16.57 -12.50 -8.95
C ASP A 16 16.74 -14.00 -9.26
N ALA A 17 17.82 -14.58 -8.76
CA ALA A 17 18.18 -15.97 -9.00
C ALA A 17 17.13 -16.97 -8.46
N SER A 18 16.31 -16.58 -7.47
CA SER A 18 15.28 -17.46 -6.91
C SER A 18 14.12 -17.73 -7.87
N THR A 19 13.86 -16.77 -8.78
CA THR A 19 12.73 -16.80 -9.71
C THR A 19 13.06 -17.46 -11.05
N ILE A 20 14.33 -17.73 -11.34
CA ILE A 20 14.78 -18.21 -12.65
C ILE A 20 14.01 -19.48 -13.06
N ASP A 21 13.79 -20.42 -12.15
CA ASP A 21 13.14 -21.69 -12.47
C ASP A 21 11.64 -21.56 -12.80
N GLN A 22 11.05 -20.37 -12.62
CA GLN A 22 9.68 -20.04 -13.00
C GLN A 22 9.61 -19.39 -14.39
N MET A 23 10.76 -19.00 -14.97
CA MET A 23 10.85 -18.37 -16.29
C MET A 23 10.71 -19.41 -17.42
N PRO A 24 10.46 -18.99 -18.67
CA PRO A 24 10.44 -19.92 -19.81
C PRO A 24 11.75 -20.72 -19.93
N PRO A 25 11.72 -22.00 -20.34
CA PRO A 25 12.91 -22.86 -20.40
C PRO A 25 14.09 -22.26 -21.17
N GLU A 26 13.82 -21.54 -22.26
CA GLU A 26 14.83 -20.86 -23.06
C GLU A 26 15.56 -19.74 -22.27
N VAL A 27 14.86 -19.08 -21.35
CA VAL A 27 15.45 -18.07 -20.45
C VAL A 27 16.26 -18.75 -19.35
N GLN A 28 15.76 -19.86 -18.81
CA GLN A 28 16.46 -20.64 -17.78
C GLN A 28 17.83 -21.14 -18.25
N GLU A 29 17.90 -21.61 -19.50
CA GLU A 29 19.12 -22.12 -20.13
C GLU A 29 20.17 -21.00 -20.28
N VAL A 30 19.76 -19.84 -20.79
CA VAL A 30 20.65 -18.67 -20.93
C VAL A 30 21.14 -18.19 -19.57
N LEU A 31 20.25 -18.06 -18.59
CA LEU A 31 20.61 -17.62 -17.25
C LEU A 31 21.41 -18.66 -16.46
N GLY A 32 21.33 -19.95 -16.84
CA GLY A 32 22.16 -21.03 -16.28
C GLY A 32 23.65 -20.86 -16.52
N GLN A 33 24.04 -20.04 -17.50
CA GLN A 33 25.44 -19.67 -17.73
C GLN A 33 25.96 -18.65 -16.71
N PHE A 34 25.07 -17.92 -16.06
CA PHE A 34 25.41 -16.83 -15.12
C PHE A 34 25.08 -17.18 -13.67
N TYR A 35 24.11 -18.06 -13.44
CA TYR A 35 23.64 -18.46 -12.12
C TYR A 35 23.66 -19.97 -11.98
N SER A 36 24.59 -20.48 -11.19
CA SER A 36 24.71 -21.90 -10.86
C SER A 36 23.48 -22.42 -10.10
N GLU A 37 23.23 -23.73 -10.15
CA GLU A 37 22.18 -24.36 -9.35
C GLU A 37 22.31 -24.06 -7.86
N GLN A 38 23.55 -24.02 -7.35
CA GLN A 38 23.82 -23.70 -5.94
C GLN A 38 23.43 -22.25 -5.60
N GLU A 39 23.71 -21.28 -6.48
CA GLU A 39 23.31 -19.88 -6.27
C GLU A 39 21.80 -19.71 -6.29
N ARG A 40 21.11 -20.37 -7.23
CA ARG A 40 19.64 -20.39 -7.28
C ARG A 40 19.04 -21.01 -6.02
N ALA A 41 19.56 -22.14 -5.58
CA ALA A 41 19.12 -22.81 -4.36
C ALA A 41 19.35 -21.93 -3.12
N ARG A 42 20.49 -21.25 -3.03
CA ARG A 42 20.80 -20.31 -1.94
C ARG A 42 19.87 -19.11 -1.95
N ALA A 43 19.54 -18.56 -3.12
CA ALA A 43 18.59 -17.45 -3.25
C ALA A 43 17.20 -17.86 -2.76
N LYS A 44 16.69 -19.02 -3.21
CA LYS A 44 15.41 -19.56 -2.72
C LYS A 44 15.39 -19.82 -1.21
N ALA A 45 16.47 -20.37 -0.66
CA ALA A 45 16.58 -20.63 0.77
C ALA A 45 16.53 -19.31 1.57
N LYS A 46 17.20 -18.27 1.08
CA LYS A 46 17.16 -16.93 1.67
C LYS A 46 15.76 -16.32 1.60
N ASP A 47 15.08 -16.42 0.47
CA ASP A 47 13.71 -15.89 0.32
C ASP A 47 12.74 -16.60 1.28
N ALA A 48 12.89 -17.91 1.45
CA ALA A 48 12.12 -18.68 2.42
C ALA A 48 12.40 -18.28 3.87
N GLU A 49 13.66 -18.00 4.21
CA GLU A 49 14.05 -17.48 5.53
C GLU A 49 13.45 -16.10 5.79
N GLU A 50 13.52 -15.18 4.81
CA GLU A 50 12.94 -13.84 4.94
C GLU A 50 11.41 -13.85 5.02
N LEU A 51 10.75 -14.78 4.32
CA LEU A 51 9.30 -15.01 4.44
C LEU A 51 8.93 -15.59 5.81
N ALA A 52 9.72 -16.54 6.33
CA ALA A 52 9.51 -17.10 7.67
C ALA A 52 9.65 -16.02 8.74
N TYR A 53 10.66 -15.16 8.61
CA TYR A 53 10.86 -14.02 9.49
C TYR A 53 9.67 -13.06 9.48
N GLN A 54 9.18 -12.67 8.30
CA GLN A 54 8.00 -11.81 8.19
C GLN A 54 6.74 -12.49 8.77
N THR A 55 6.60 -13.80 8.55
CA THR A 55 5.47 -14.57 9.08
C THR A 55 5.46 -14.55 10.60
N GLU A 56 6.62 -14.70 11.23
CA GLU A 56 6.77 -14.57 12.67
C GLU A 56 6.45 -13.15 13.15
N GLN A 57 6.95 -12.11 12.46
CA GLN A 57 6.61 -10.72 12.79
C GLN A 57 5.09 -10.50 12.80
N ALA A 58 4.40 -11.00 11.78
CA ALA A 58 2.95 -10.90 11.68
C ALA A 58 2.22 -11.66 12.79
N ASN A 59 2.61 -12.90 13.06
CA ASN A 59 2.01 -13.72 14.11
C ASN A 59 2.18 -13.08 15.48
N THR A 60 3.35 -12.50 15.76
CA THR A 60 3.59 -11.77 17.00
C THR A 60 2.75 -10.49 17.06
N LEU A 61 2.65 -9.71 15.98
CA LEU A 61 1.81 -8.52 15.95
C LEU A 61 0.34 -8.84 16.24
N LEU A 62 -0.20 -9.89 15.60
CA LEU A 62 -1.58 -10.36 15.77
C LEU A 62 -1.85 -10.99 17.15
N SER A 63 -0.80 -11.30 17.92
CA SER A 63 -0.96 -11.74 19.31
C SER A 63 -1.29 -10.57 20.26
N PHE A 64 -1.08 -9.33 19.83
CA PHE A 64 -1.42 -8.13 20.59
C PHE A 64 -2.83 -7.63 20.26
N GLU A 65 -3.55 -7.20 21.29
CA GLU A 65 -4.92 -6.69 21.15
C GLU A 65 -4.97 -5.43 20.27
N GLY A 66 -6.00 -5.36 19.42
CA GLY A 66 -6.30 -4.20 18.58
C GLY A 66 -5.65 -4.22 17.20
N TRP A 67 -4.73 -5.15 16.92
CA TRP A 67 -4.20 -5.34 15.57
C TRP A 67 -5.01 -6.38 14.80
N GLU A 68 -5.39 -6.00 13.58
CA GLU A 68 -6.06 -6.90 12.64
C GLU A 68 -5.32 -6.85 11.29
N GLU A 69 -5.14 -8.01 10.67
CA GLU A 69 -4.59 -8.07 9.32
C GLU A 69 -5.65 -7.66 8.30
N VAL A 70 -5.22 -6.87 7.32
CA VAL A 70 -6.04 -6.42 6.21
C VAL A 70 -6.18 -7.55 5.20
N ASP A 71 -7.41 -7.87 4.83
CA ASP A 71 -7.70 -8.80 3.75
C ASP A 71 -7.33 -8.18 2.39
N ILE A 72 -6.74 -9.02 1.53
CA ILE A 72 -6.29 -8.64 0.19
C ILE A 72 -6.93 -9.59 -0.81
N TYR A 73 -7.74 -9.06 -1.71
CA TYR A 73 -8.38 -9.81 -2.79
C TYR A 73 -7.64 -9.62 -4.12
N SER A 74 -7.68 -10.65 -4.97
CA SER A 74 -6.95 -10.68 -6.24
C SER A 74 -7.86 -10.56 -7.46
N ASP A 75 -9.16 -10.78 -7.33
CA ASP A 75 -10.15 -10.63 -8.41
C ASP A 75 -10.93 -9.30 -8.29
N GLU A 76 -11.33 -8.77 -9.44
CA GLU A 76 -12.03 -7.49 -9.55
C GLU A 76 -13.38 -7.52 -8.82
N GLN A 77 -14.12 -8.62 -8.90
CA GLN A 77 -15.44 -8.76 -8.28
C GLN A 77 -15.37 -8.60 -6.75
N SER A 78 -14.43 -9.29 -6.09
CA SER A 78 -14.24 -9.17 -4.65
C SER A 78 -13.82 -7.75 -4.23
N LEU A 79 -12.99 -7.07 -5.04
CA LEU A 79 -12.61 -5.68 -4.78
C LEU A 79 -13.80 -4.71 -4.94
N VAL A 80 -14.71 -4.99 -5.88
CA VAL A 80 -15.94 -4.22 -6.09
C VAL A 80 -16.86 -4.38 -4.88
N GLU A 81 -17.08 -5.60 -4.43
CA GLU A 81 -17.92 -5.93 -3.27
C GLU A 81 -17.39 -5.28 -1.99
N GLU A 82 -16.08 -5.38 -1.76
CA GLU A 82 -15.37 -4.72 -0.67
C GLU A 82 -15.61 -3.21 -0.65
N ALA A 83 -15.36 -2.55 -1.78
CA ALA A 83 -15.46 -1.10 -1.88
C ALA A 83 -16.92 -0.62 -1.77
N ALA A 84 -17.88 -1.36 -2.32
CA ALA A 84 -19.31 -1.09 -2.13
C ALA A 84 -19.72 -1.18 -0.65
N LEU A 85 -19.27 -2.23 0.03
CA LEU A 85 -19.47 -2.44 1.47
C LEU A 85 -18.79 -1.38 2.33
N ASP A 86 -17.62 -0.87 1.92
CA ASP A 86 -16.90 0.16 2.64
C ASP A 86 -17.52 1.54 2.47
N ASP A 87 -17.91 1.91 1.25
CA ASP A 87 -18.40 3.25 0.93
C ASP A 87 -19.91 3.42 1.12
N SER A 88 -20.59 2.38 1.62
CA SER A 88 -22.05 2.40 1.85
C SER A 88 -22.83 2.64 0.58
N ILE A 89 -22.33 2.12 -0.53
CA ILE A 89 -23.02 2.26 -1.80
C ILE A 89 -24.03 1.12 -1.90
N GLY A 90 -25.29 1.48 -1.64
CA GLY A 90 -26.42 0.58 -1.73
C GLY A 90 -27.70 1.39 -1.57
N LEU A 91 -28.36 1.72 -2.68
CA LEU A 91 -29.77 2.11 -2.60
C LEU A 91 -30.55 0.83 -2.33
N ILE A 92 -31.01 0.73 -1.09
CA ILE A 92 -31.80 -0.40 -0.63
C ILE A 92 -33.18 0.10 -0.28
N ASP A 93 -34.15 -0.19 -1.16
CA ASP A 93 -35.58 -0.06 -0.85
C ASP A 93 -36.13 -1.34 -0.15
N ASP A 94 -35.31 -2.37 0.09
CA ASP A 94 -35.65 -3.60 0.82
C ASP A 94 -35.02 -3.68 2.24
N PRO A 95 -35.81 -3.57 3.31
CA PRO A 95 -35.34 -3.68 4.69
C PRO A 95 -34.52 -4.95 5.01
N LYS A 96 -34.82 -6.10 4.39
CA LYS A 96 -34.08 -7.36 4.63
C LYS A 96 -32.68 -7.32 4.05
N ALA A 97 -32.55 -6.81 2.82
CA ALA A 97 -31.26 -6.62 2.17
C ALA A 97 -30.37 -5.67 2.99
N ARG A 98 -30.97 -4.62 3.55
CA ARG A 98 -30.28 -3.66 4.42
C ARG A 98 -29.76 -4.32 5.70
N GLU A 99 -30.59 -5.10 6.38
CA GLU A 99 -30.18 -5.82 7.58
C GLU A 99 -29.03 -6.81 7.29
N ALA A 100 -29.11 -7.54 6.18
CA ALA A 100 -28.06 -8.46 5.77
C ALA A 100 -26.72 -7.75 5.45
N VAL A 101 -26.76 -6.64 4.71
CA VAL A 101 -25.57 -5.80 4.42
C VAL A 101 -24.97 -5.23 5.71
N ASP A 102 -25.80 -4.75 6.64
CA ASP A 102 -25.33 -4.24 7.92
C ASP A 102 -24.65 -5.35 8.74
N ILE A 103 -25.19 -6.58 8.76
CA ILE A 103 -24.56 -7.73 9.42
C ILE A 103 -23.23 -8.08 8.75
N GLU A 104 -23.20 -8.16 7.42
CA GLU A 104 -21.99 -8.46 6.65
C GLU A 104 -20.88 -7.45 6.97
N ARG A 105 -21.20 -6.16 6.91
CA ARG A 105 -20.31 -5.06 7.27
C ARG A 105 -19.78 -5.15 8.70
N LEU A 106 -20.61 -5.60 9.65
CA LEU A 106 -20.18 -5.76 11.05
C LEU A 106 -19.20 -6.92 11.23
N SER A 107 -19.26 -7.93 10.36
CA SER A 107 -18.42 -9.13 10.39
C SER A 107 -17.17 -9.05 9.50
N GLN A 108 -17.13 -8.11 8.56
CA GLN A 108 -16.05 -7.98 7.61
C GLN A 108 -14.77 -7.48 8.27
N LYS A 109 -13.66 -8.10 7.88
CA LYS A 109 -12.32 -7.65 8.25
C LYS A 109 -11.98 -6.29 7.64
N PRO A 110 -10.90 -5.64 8.12
CA PRO A 110 -10.30 -4.49 7.47
C PRO A 110 -9.79 -4.83 6.07
N THR A 111 -9.80 -3.85 5.18
CA THR A 111 -9.67 -4.10 3.74
C THR A 111 -8.66 -3.17 3.07
N LEU A 112 -8.16 -3.56 1.90
CA LEU A 112 -7.16 -2.80 1.15
C LEU A 112 -7.74 -1.46 0.66
N HIS A 113 -9.00 -1.47 0.25
CA HIS A 113 -9.79 -0.31 -0.10
C HIS A 113 -9.89 0.65 1.07
N GLN A 114 -10.12 0.19 2.30
CA GLN A 114 -10.12 1.07 3.47
C GLN A 114 -8.79 1.83 3.59
N PHE A 115 -7.65 1.17 3.40
CA PHE A 115 -6.34 1.84 3.42
C PHE A 115 -6.24 2.92 2.34
N TYR A 116 -6.59 2.58 1.10
CA TYR A 116 -6.47 3.52 -0.02
C TYR A 116 -7.50 4.65 0.03
N ARG A 117 -8.69 4.40 0.56
CA ARG A 117 -9.67 5.43 0.91
C ARG A 117 -9.10 6.37 1.95
N ASP A 118 -8.56 5.86 3.03
CA ASP A 118 -8.07 6.71 4.13
C ASP A 118 -6.83 7.51 3.72
N LEU A 119 -6.01 6.97 2.81
CA LEU A 119 -4.85 7.65 2.25
C LEU A 119 -5.20 8.60 1.11
N TYR A 120 -6.00 8.24 0.11
CA TYR A 120 -6.22 9.09 -1.08
C TYR A 120 -7.60 9.74 -1.15
N GLY A 121 -8.48 9.41 -0.21
CA GLY A 121 -9.90 9.77 -0.29
C GLY A 121 -10.59 9.06 -1.45
N VAL A 122 -10.09 7.88 -1.86
CA VAL A 122 -10.80 7.06 -2.85
C VAL A 122 -12.19 6.79 -2.32
N GLY A 123 -13.19 7.17 -3.10
CA GLY A 123 -14.56 6.78 -2.86
C GLY A 123 -15.13 6.32 -4.18
N MET A 124 -15.81 5.19 -4.17
CA MET A 124 -16.61 4.77 -5.32
C MET A 124 -17.83 5.69 -5.37
N GLY A 125 -17.98 6.41 -6.48
CA GLY A 125 -19.22 7.17 -6.74
C GLY A 125 -20.21 6.29 -7.48
N GLY A 126 -21.51 6.47 -7.28
CA GLY A 126 -22.57 5.72 -7.99
C GLY A 126 -23.53 5.03 -7.04
N GLU A 127 -24.47 4.27 -7.61
CA GLU A 127 -25.44 3.45 -6.90
C GLU A 127 -25.17 1.98 -7.29
N PHE A 128 -24.33 1.28 -6.52
CA PHE A 128 -24.31 -0.19 -6.52
C PHE A 128 -25.65 -0.70 -5.99
N LEU A 129 -26.20 -1.70 -6.67
CA LEU A 129 -27.48 -2.27 -6.32
C LEU A 129 -27.22 -3.62 -5.64
N ALA A 130 -27.34 -3.62 -4.31
CA ALA A 130 -27.38 -4.84 -3.53
C ALA A 130 -28.83 -5.36 -3.52
N SER A 131 -29.05 -6.58 -4.00
CA SER A 131 -30.36 -7.24 -3.95
C SER A 131 -30.30 -8.47 -3.06
N TYR A 132 -31.34 -8.72 -2.29
CA TYR A 132 -31.47 -9.92 -1.48
C TYR A 132 -32.33 -10.95 -2.21
N ALA A 133 -31.82 -12.16 -2.44
CA ALA A 133 -32.61 -13.24 -2.99
C ALA A 133 -33.12 -14.15 -1.85
N ASP A 134 -34.44 -14.14 -1.63
CA ASP A 134 -35.13 -15.05 -0.69
C ASP A 134 -35.16 -16.51 -1.22
N HIS A 135 -34.76 -16.75 -2.47
CA HIS A 135 -34.76 -18.07 -3.12
C HIS A 135 -33.44 -18.30 -3.85
N ALA A 136 -32.84 -19.47 -3.62
CA ALA A 136 -31.74 -19.97 -4.42
C ALA A 136 -32.13 -19.94 -5.91
N ASP A 137 -31.38 -19.19 -6.70
CA ASP A 137 -31.40 -19.34 -8.14
C ASP A 137 -30.83 -20.71 -8.55
N THR A 138 -30.69 -20.95 -9.85
CA THR A 138 -30.16 -22.21 -10.39
C THR A 138 -28.79 -22.61 -9.86
N ASP A 139 -28.05 -21.67 -9.23
CA ASP A 139 -26.72 -21.87 -8.66
C ASP A 139 -26.72 -21.97 -7.11
N GLY A 140 -27.90 -22.02 -6.48
CA GLY A 140 -28.01 -22.43 -5.07
C GLY A 140 -27.76 -21.33 -4.03
N CYS A 141 -27.59 -20.07 -4.43
CA CYS A 141 -27.17 -19.02 -3.51
C CYS A 141 -28.37 -18.28 -2.90
N THR A 142 -28.50 -18.32 -1.57
CA THR A 142 -29.40 -17.45 -0.78
C THR A 142 -28.55 -16.40 -0.08
N GLY A 143 -28.82 -15.10 -0.27
CA GLY A 143 -28.02 -14.03 0.33
C GLY A 143 -28.12 -12.68 -0.37
N VAL A 144 -27.22 -11.77 -0.02
CA VAL A 144 -27.01 -10.47 -0.70
C VAL A 144 -26.16 -10.69 -1.94
N PHE A 145 -26.58 -10.13 -3.07
CA PHE A 145 -25.79 -10.10 -4.29
C PHE A 145 -25.49 -8.66 -4.67
N TYR A 146 -24.25 -8.39 -4.99
CA TYR A 146 -23.78 -7.12 -5.50
C TYR A 146 -23.69 -7.21 -7.02
N LEU A 147 -24.52 -6.44 -7.72
CA LEU A 147 -24.52 -6.45 -9.18
C LEU A 147 -23.46 -5.48 -9.69
N ASP A 148 -22.58 -5.96 -10.57
CA ASP A 148 -21.68 -5.08 -11.31
C ASP A 148 -22.45 -4.20 -12.32
N SER A 149 -21.74 -3.25 -12.93
CA SER A 149 -22.29 -2.31 -13.92
C SER A 149 -22.97 -2.98 -15.10
N ASP A 150 -22.36 -4.04 -15.59
CA ASP A 150 -22.70 -4.66 -16.86
C ASP A 150 -23.92 -5.56 -16.68
N TYR A 151 -24.00 -6.24 -15.54
CA TYR A 151 -25.12 -7.09 -15.14
C TYR A 151 -26.33 -6.25 -14.70
N ALA A 152 -26.13 -5.17 -13.92
CA ALA A 152 -27.21 -4.24 -13.58
C ALA A 152 -27.81 -3.57 -14.83
N GLY A 153 -26.95 -3.18 -15.79
CA GLY A 153 -27.37 -2.66 -17.09
C GLY A 153 -28.17 -3.68 -17.92
N GLN A 154 -27.76 -4.96 -17.93
CA GLN A 154 -28.51 -6.03 -18.59
C GLN A 154 -29.90 -6.27 -17.98
N LEU A 155 -30.05 -6.04 -16.68
CA LEU A 155 -31.33 -6.18 -15.97
C LEU A 155 -32.26 -4.96 -16.14
N GLY A 156 -31.84 -3.91 -16.85
CA GLY A 156 -32.65 -2.70 -17.05
C GLY A 156 -32.91 -1.93 -15.75
N LEU A 157 -32.15 -2.22 -14.70
CA LEU A 157 -32.16 -1.46 -13.47
C LEU A 157 -31.45 -0.13 -13.75
N GLY A 158 -32.05 0.99 -13.34
CA GLY A 158 -31.46 2.31 -13.55
C GLY A 158 -30.05 2.35 -12.99
N TYR A 159 -29.06 2.38 -13.87
CA TYR A 159 -27.65 2.32 -13.51
C TYR A 159 -26.96 3.59 -14.01
N SER A 160 -26.25 4.27 -13.12
CA SER A 160 -25.22 5.22 -13.52
C SER A 160 -23.89 4.52 -13.36
N ASP A 161 -23.03 4.54 -14.39
CA ASP A 161 -21.62 4.14 -14.27
C ASP A 161 -21.12 4.55 -12.90
N ALA A 162 -20.93 3.57 -12.01
CA ALA A 162 -20.26 3.83 -10.76
C ALA A 162 -18.95 4.48 -11.19
N ASN A 163 -18.73 5.72 -10.78
CA ASN A 163 -17.54 6.45 -11.14
C ASN A 163 -16.39 5.73 -10.44
N ARG A 164 -15.83 4.70 -11.10
CA ARG A 164 -14.57 4.00 -10.78
C ARG A 164 -13.37 4.97 -10.75
N ARG A 165 -13.64 6.23 -11.10
CA ARG A 165 -12.71 7.35 -11.17
C ARG A 165 -12.27 7.80 -9.79
N LEU A 166 -10.96 7.80 -9.60
CA LEU A 166 -10.31 8.37 -8.43
C LEU A 166 -10.57 9.89 -8.36
N PRO A 167 -10.71 10.47 -7.15
CA PRO A 167 -10.89 11.92 -6.99
C PRO A 167 -9.71 12.72 -7.55
N ALA A 168 -8.53 12.10 -7.59
CA ALA A 168 -7.36 12.57 -8.31
C ALA A 168 -6.52 11.37 -8.77
N PRO A 169 -5.81 11.46 -9.89
CA PRO A 169 -4.92 10.39 -10.32
C PRO A 169 -3.84 10.06 -9.27
N ILE A 170 -3.60 8.77 -9.05
CA ILE A 170 -2.57 8.27 -8.13
C ILE A 170 -1.29 8.01 -8.91
N LEU A 171 -0.18 8.61 -8.45
CA LEU A 171 1.15 8.38 -9.02
C LEU A 171 1.78 7.16 -8.36
N VAL A 172 2.13 6.17 -9.16
CA VAL A 172 2.83 4.96 -8.75
C VAL A 172 4.18 4.88 -9.45
N ASN A 173 5.19 4.47 -8.70
CA ASN A 173 6.51 4.15 -9.21
C ASN A 173 6.67 2.62 -9.25
N HIS A 174 6.65 2.04 -10.44
CA HIS A 174 6.90 0.61 -10.68
C HIS A 174 8.40 0.40 -10.94
N ARG A 175 9.02 -0.44 -10.13
CA ARG A 175 10.47 -0.61 -10.10
C ARG A 175 11.06 -1.11 -11.41
N ASP A 176 10.37 -2.06 -12.04
CA ASP A 176 10.97 -2.91 -13.07
C ASP A 176 10.62 -2.43 -14.49
N ARG A 177 9.92 -1.30 -14.61
CA ARG A 177 9.52 -0.73 -15.89
C ARG A 177 10.57 0.22 -16.48
N LYS A 178 10.66 0.21 -17.81
CA LYS A 178 11.42 1.22 -18.59
C LYS A 178 10.93 2.64 -18.33
N HIS A 179 9.63 2.81 -18.12
CA HIS A 179 8.99 4.04 -17.69
C HIS A 179 8.36 3.79 -16.32
N PRO A 180 9.09 4.08 -15.22
CA PRO A 180 8.71 3.62 -13.89
C PRO A 180 7.48 4.36 -13.34
N PHE A 181 7.23 5.59 -13.77
CA PHE A 181 6.10 6.38 -13.28
C PHE A 181 4.83 6.14 -14.11
N GLN A 182 3.75 5.72 -13.45
CA GLN A 182 2.40 5.63 -14.01
C GLN A 182 1.41 6.44 -13.18
N LEU A 183 0.46 7.09 -13.84
CA LEU A 183 -0.74 7.61 -13.21
C LEU A 183 -1.90 6.67 -13.44
N TYR A 184 -2.59 6.32 -12.37
CA TYR A 184 -3.86 5.63 -12.43
C TYR A 184 -4.99 6.60 -12.14
N SER A 185 -6.01 6.61 -12.99
CA SER A 185 -7.24 7.37 -12.79
C SER A 185 -8.41 6.49 -12.37
N ASP A 186 -8.25 5.18 -12.48
CA ASP A 186 -9.21 4.15 -12.09
C ASP A 186 -8.68 3.39 -10.87
N TYR A 187 -9.56 3.06 -9.93
CA TYR A 187 -9.18 2.37 -8.69
C TYR A 187 -8.77 0.91 -8.92
N PHE A 188 -9.48 0.17 -9.77
CA PHE A 188 -9.20 -1.25 -10.00
C PHE A 188 -7.93 -1.44 -10.82
N ASP A 189 -7.74 -0.62 -11.87
CA ASP A 189 -6.49 -0.60 -12.63
C ASP A 189 -5.30 -0.31 -11.69
N PHE A 190 -5.48 0.59 -10.72
CA PHE A 190 -4.47 0.94 -9.74
C PHE A 190 -4.11 -0.25 -8.83
N VAL A 191 -5.11 -0.90 -8.23
CA VAL A 191 -4.90 -2.03 -7.33
C VAL A 191 -4.27 -3.21 -8.08
N GLU A 192 -4.77 -3.52 -9.28
CA GLU A 192 -4.22 -4.57 -10.12
C GLU A 192 -2.77 -4.25 -10.54
N GLY A 193 -2.51 -3.02 -10.96
CA GLY A 193 -1.18 -2.55 -11.35
C GLY A 193 -0.16 -2.66 -10.21
N VAL A 194 -0.57 -2.35 -8.98
CA VAL A 194 0.26 -2.50 -7.78
C VAL A 194 0.53 -3.98 -7.46
N ALA A 195 -0.47 -4.85 -7.60
CA ALA A 195 -0.34 -6.27 -7.27
C ALA A 195 0.62 -7.04 -8.18
N ARG A 196 0.76 -6.60 -9.44
CA ARG A 196 1.54 -7.32 -10.47
C ARG A 196 3.06 -7.22 -10.31
N GLU A 197 3.59 -6.15 -9.71
CA GLU A 197 5.03 -5.93 -9.64
C GLU A 197 5.44 -5.02 -8.47
N THR A 198 6.74 -4.96 -8.15
CA THR A 198 7.21 -4.11 -7.05
C THR A 198 6.89 -2.65 -7.32
N SER A 199 5.99 -2.10 -6.50
CA SER A 199 5.36 -0.80 -6.71
C SER A 199 5.51 0.08 -5.46
N PHE A 200 5.71 1.37 -5.70
CA PHE A 200 5.85 2.38 -4.65
C PHE A 200 4.80 3.48 -4.82
N ILE A 201 4.15 3.84 -3.72
CA ILE A 201 3.15 4.90 -3.61
C ILE A 201 3.70 6.07 -2.81
N HIS A 202 3.03 7.21 -2.91
CA HIS A 202 3.41 8.44 -2.21
C HIS A 202 2.37 8.84 -1.16
N MET A 203 2.76 9.67 -0.20
CA MET A 203 1.88 10.14 0.88
C MET A 203 0.83 11.18 0.44
N GLY A 204 0.60 11.35 -0.86
CA GLY A 204 -0.32 12.34 -1.43
C GLY A 204 -0.20 12.45 -2.95
N SER A 205 -1.00 13.33 -3.54
CA SER A 205 -1.16 13.46 -4.99
C SER A 205 -0.18 14.45 -5.59
N PHE A 206 0.05 14.35 -6.90
CA PHE A 206 0.96 15.21 -7.66
C PHE A 206 0.22 16.00 -8.73
N TRP A 207 0.75 17.18 -9.05
CA TRP A 207 0.33 17.91 -10.23
C TRP A 207 0.75 17.15 -11.48
N VAL A 208 -0.20 16.95 -12.39
CA VAL A 208 0.00 16.27 -13.67
C VAL A 208 0.27 17.33 -14.75
N PRO A 209 1.47 17.37 -15.34
CA PRO A 209 1.73 18.30 -16.43
C PRO A 209 0.96 17.92 -17.71
N PRO A 210 0.52 18.90 -18.51
CA PRO A 210 -0.13 18.65 -19.80
C PRO A 210 0.71 17.83 -20.79
N ASN A 211 2.04 17.84 -20.64
CA ASN A 211 2.96 17.09 -21.50
C ASN A 211 3.18 15.63 -21.05
N GLY A 212 2.50 15.19 -19.98
CA GLY A 212 2.58 13.82 -19.48
C GLY A 212 3.91 13.42 -18.82
N TYR A 213 4.90 14.32 -18.72
CA TYR A 213 6.20 13.98 -18.12
C TYR A 213 6.13 14.02 -16.59
N LEU A 214 5.94 12.86 -15.99
CA LEU A 214 5.78 12.73 -14.55
C LEU A 214 7.14 12.66 -13.85
N THR A 215 7.32 13.52 -12.86
CA THR A 215 8.43 13.39 -11.92
C THR A 215 7.88 13.57 -10.52
N ALA A 216 8.22 12.66 -9.61
CA ALA A 216 7.89 12.75 -8.18
C ALA A 216 8.74 13.81 -7.45
N ARG A 217 8.85 15.01 -8.02
CA ARG A 217 9.58 16.12 -7.41
C ARG A 217 8.81 16.64 -6.21
N LYS A 218 9.52 16.92 -5.11
CA LYS A 218 8.95 17.52 -3.89
C LYS A 218 7.98 18.67 -4.15
N ASN A 219 8.33 19.55 -5.10
CA ASN A 219 7.54 20.74 -5.42
C ASN A 219 6.30 20.48 -6.30
N ALA A 220 6.18 19.29 -6.88
CA ALA A 220 5.05 18.89 -7.71
C ALA A 220 3.93 18.20 -6.91
N MET A 221 4.22 17.71 -5.70
CA MET A 221 3.19 17.16 -4.80
C MET A 221 2.18 18.26 -4.43
N VAL A 222 0.89 18.06 -4.65
CA VAL A 222 -0.18 19.07 -4.45
C VAL A 222 -0.99 18.84 -3.19
N THR A 223 -0.97 17.64 -2.63
CA THR A 223 -1.63 17.29 -1.36
C THR A 223 -0.70 16.46 -0.50
N ILE A 224 -0.95 16.42 0.80
CA ILE A 224 -0.42 15.42 1.72
C ILE A 224 -1.58 14.83 2.50
N ASN A 225 -1.59 13.51 2.59
CA ASN A 225 -2.73 12.77 3.10
C ASN A 225 -2.33 11.80 4.22
N GLY A 226 -1.03 11.68 4.49
CA GLY A 226 -0.53 10.95 5.63
C GLY A 226 0.97 11.13 5.82
N PHE A 227 1.52 10.40 6.78
CA PHE A 227 2.95 10.17 6.94
C PHE A 227 3.26 8.68 6.95
N CYS A 228 4.47 8.33 6.56
CA CYS A 228 5.03 6.99 6.73
C CYS A 228 6.38 7.12 7.43
N VAL A 229 6.64 6.28 8.41
CA VAL A 229 7.97 6.09 9.04
C VAL A 229 8.48 4.72 8.64
N ASP A 230 9.68 4.67 8.07
CA ASP A 230 10.29 3.44 7.57
C ASP A 230 11.34 2.94 8.56
N LEU A 231 11.15 1.72 9.02
CA LEU A 231 12.02 1.02 9.95
C LEU A 231 12.65 -0.17 9.23
N ASP A 232 13.94 -0.07 9.00
CA ASP A 232 14.75 -1.19 8.56
C ASP A 232 15.06 -2.13 9.73
N ARG A 233 15.24 -3.41 9.39
CA ARG A 233 15.82 -4.39 10.31
C ARG A 233 17.24 -3.97 10.72
N SER A 234 17.57 -4.13 12.01
CA SER A 234 18.95 -4.07 12.49
C SER A 234 19.62 -5.45 12.44
N GLU A 235 20.94 -5.45 12.26
CA GLU A 235 21.78 -6.65 12.32
C GLU A 235 22.69 -6.57 13.55
N ASP A 236 23.06 -7.72 14.12
CA ASP A 236 24.05 -7.80 15.19
C ASP A 236 25.49 -7.66 14.65
N ASP A 237 26.49 -7.74 15.53
CA ASP A 237 27.91 -7.61 15.16
C ASP A 237 28.41 -8.73 14.22
N LYS A 238 27.62 -9.81 14.05
CA LYS A 238 27.90 -10.92 13.13
C LYS A 238 27.13 -10.80 11.81
N GLY A 239 26.28 -9.79 11.66
CA GLY A 239 25.39 -9.63 10.52
C GLY A 239 24.13 -10.50 10.62
N GLU A 240 23.84 -11.08 11.79
CA GLU A 240 22.64 -11.90 12.01
C GLU A 240 21.45 -11.01 12.41
N HIS A 241 20.25 -11.43 12.03
CA HIS A 241 19.02 -10.73 12.37
C HIS A 241 18.62 -11.02 13.81
N PHE A 242 18.12 -9.99 14.49
CA PHE A 242 17.45 -10.18 15.77
C PHE A 242 16.10 -10.88 15.56
N ASP A 243 15.75 -11.74 16.51
CA ASP A 243 14.50 -12.51 16.56
C ASP A 243 13.26 -11.66 16.21
N ALA A 244 12.43 -12.16 15.27
CA ALA A 244 11.29 -11.43 14.74
C ALA A 244 10.24 -11.14 15.83
N GLY A 245 9.96 -12.12 16.69
CA GLY A 245 9.06 -11.97 17.82
C GLY A 245 9.55 -10.92 18.81
N TRP A 246 10.84 -10.88 19.11
CA TRP A 246 11.44 -9.88 20.00
C TRP A 246 11.40 -8.47 19.41
N VAL A 247 11.65 -8.33 18.10
CA VAL A 247 11.52 -7.05 17.39
C VAL A 247 10.07 -6.55 17.49
N MET A 248 9.08 -7.37 17.15
CA MET A 248 7.67 -6.94 17.17
C MET A 248 7.14 -6.69 18.59
N SER A 249 7.56 -7.49 19.57
CA SER A 249 7.21 -7.26 20.98
C SER A 249 7.78 -5.93 21.48
N SER A 250 9.02 -5.62 21.12
CA SER A 250 9.66 -4.34 21.46
C SER A 250 8.94 -3.15 20.84
N LEU A 251 8.47 -3.29 19.60
CA LEU A 251 7.72 -2.25 18.90
C LEU A 251 6.34 -2.04 19.55
N ASN A 252 5.66 -3.12 19.94
CA ASN A 252 4.37 -3.03 20.61
C ASN A 252 4.50 -2.43 22.03
N GLU A 253 5.50 -2.85 22.82
CA GLU A 253 5.83 -2.23 24.11
C GLU A 253 6.08 -0.72 23.97
N PHE A 254 6.76 -0.31 22.90
CA PHE A 254 6.94 1.10 22.58
C PHE A 254 5.59 1.80 22.35
N PHE A 255 4.68 1.22 21.55
CA PHE A 255 3.36 1.80 21.31
C PHE A 255 2.44 1.79 22.54
N GLU A 256 2.62 0.88 23.48
CA GLU A 256 1.91 0.89 24.76
C GLU A 256 2.40 2.04 25.67
N ARG A 257 3.69 2.37 25.63
CA ARG A 257 4.23 3.53 26.36
C ARG A 257 3.93 4.87 25.69
N HIS A 258 3.80 4.88 24.37
CA HIS A 258 3.62 6.07 23.55
C HIS A 258 2.39 5.96 22.63
N THR A 259 1.21 5.85 23.25
CA THR A 259 -0.06 5.68 22.53
C THR A 259 -0.35 6.82 21.54
N GLU A 260 0.18 8.01 21.79
CA GLU A 260 0.02 9.22 20.98
C GLU A 260 0.75 9.17 19.62
N VAL A 261 1.72 8.27 19.46
CA VAL A 261 2.42 8.04 18.19
C VAL A 261 2.14 6.66 17.60
N ARG A 262 1.10 5.97 18.05
CA ARG A 262 0.67 4.71 17.45
C ARG A 262 0.17 4.94 16.02
N PRO A 263 0.65 4.19 15.02
CA PRO A 263 0.21 4.38 13.64
C PRO A 263 -1.20 3.83 13.42
N ASN A 264 -1.85 4.35 12.38
CA ASN A 264 -3.14 3.84 11.91
C ASN A 264 -2.98 2.45 11.28
N TYR A 265 -1.90 2.28 10.53
CA TYR A 265 -1.54 1.01 9.91
C TYR A 265 -0.06 0.70 10.10
N LEU A 266 0.26 -0.58 10.18
CA LEU A 266 1.61 -1.12 10.13
C LEU A 266 1.70 -2.03 8.92
N MET A 267 2.71 -1.85 8.08
CA MET A 267 2.93 -2.72 6.94
C MET A 267 4.29 -3.40 7.05
N LEU A 268 4.30 -4.72 6.87
CA LEU A 268 5.52 -5.49 6.69
C LEU A 268 5.87 -5.45 5.19
N SER A 269 6.87 -4.65 4.83
CA SER A 269 7.24 -4.35 3.43
C SER A 269 8.21 -5.37 2.81
N GLY A 270 8.21 -6.59 3.34
CA GLY A 270 9.33 -7.53 3.33
C GLY A 270 9.76 -7.81 4.77
N THR A 271 11.04 -7.70 5.06
CA THR A 271 11.59 -7.76 6.43
C THR A 271 11.66 -6.40 7.14
N GLY A 272 11.36 -5.31 6.43
CA GLY A 272 11.21 -3.96 6.98
C GLY A 272 9.76 -3.66 7.43
N ILE A 273 9.61 -2.61 8.23
CA ILE A 273 8.33 -2.19 8.82
C ILE A 273 8.05 -0.75 8.43
N GLN A 274 6.87 -0.49 7.87
CA GLN A 274 6.37 0.85 7.57
C GLN A 274 5.21 1.22 8.50
N LEU A 275 5.37 2.33 9.21
CA LEU A 275 4.35 2.87 10.13
C LEU A 275 3.59 3.99 9.43
N TRP A 276 2.32 3.76 9.11
CA TRP A 276 1.48 4.67 8.35
C TRP A 276 0.52 5.45 9.25
N TYR A 277 0.58 6.77 9.15
CA TYR A 277 -0.29 7.75 9.81
C TYR A 277 -1.17 8.43 8.76
N VAL A 278 -2.34 7.87 8.48
CA VAL A 278 -3.25 8.39 7.45
C VAL A 278 -4.20 9.42 8.06
N PHE A 279 -4.41 10.53 7.35
CA PHE A 279 -5.20 11.65 7.86
C PHE A 279 -6.71 11.52 7.58
N GLY A 280 -7.12 10.55 6.74
CA GLY A 280 -8.51 10.41 6.28
C GLY A 280 -9.00 11.58 5.42
N ARG A 281 -8.11 12.49 5.03
CA ARG A 281 -8.43 13.67 4.21
C ARG A 281 -7.20 14.20 3.48
N SER A 282 -7.45 14.73 2.28
CA SER A 282 -6.42 15.41 1.50
C SER A 282 -6.13 16.81 2.05
N ILE A 283 -4.88 17.08 2.44
CA ILE A 283 -4.45 18.39 2.91
C ILE A 283 -3.73 19.12 1.77
N PRO A 284 -4.27 20.23 1.24
CA PRO A 284 -3.68 20.89 0.09
C PRO A 284 -2.36 21.56 0.44
N LEU A 285 -1.32 21.22 -0.33
CA LEU A 285 0.02 21.79 -0.31
C LEU A 285 0.16 22.77 -1.48
N LEU A 286 -0.26 24.02 -1.28
CA LEU A 286 -0.09 25.10 -2.26
C LEU A 286 1.35 25.19 -2.80
N SER A 287 1.51 25.89 -3.93
CA SER A 287 2.76 26.05 -4.69
C SER A 287 4.00 26.20 -3.81
N ALA A 288 4.98 25.32 -4.03
CA ALA A 288 6.27 25.34 -3.34
C ALA A 288 7.12 26.56 -3.70
N LYS A 289 6.85 27.19 -4.86
CA LYS A 289 7.41 28.48 -5.23
C LYS A 289 6.36 29.54 -5.02
N GLY A 290 6.69 30.55 -4.24
CA GLY A 290 6.00 31.83 -4.37
C GLY A 290 5.85 32.22 -5.85
N ARG A 291 4.64 32.51 -6.32
CA ARG A 291 4.42 33.05 -7.67
C ARG A 291 3.89 34.47 -7.53
N ASN A 292 4.36 35.36 -8.41
CA ASN A 292 3.90 36.75 -8.49
C ASN A 292 3.98 37.49 -7.13
N GLY A 293 5.12 37.40 -6.44
CA GLY A 293 5.33 38.05 -5.14
C GLY A 293 4.67 37.39 -3.93
N ARG A 294 3.98 36.24 -4.11
CA ARG A 294 3.45 35.45 -2.98
C ARG A 294 4.56 34.63 -2.32
N MET A 295 4.47 34.39 -1.02
CA MET A 295 5.41 33.51 -0.31
C MET A 295 5.15 32.02 -0.62
N PRO A 296 6.17 31.14 -0.52
CA PRO A 296 5.98 29.69 -0.52
C PRO A 296 4.94 29.26 0.52
N SER A 297 4.21 28.17 0.25
CA SER A 297 3.21 27.63 1.18
C SER A 297 3.81 27.35 2.57
N PRO A 298 3.42 28.09 3.63
CA PRO A 298 3.91 27.84 4.99
C PRO A 298 3.52 26.44 5.48
N ARG A 299 2.38 25.94 4.98
CA ARG A 299 1.88 24.60 5.28
C ARG A 299 2.86 23.51 4.83
N ARG A 300 3.50 23.66 3.65
CA ARG A 300 4.48 22.68 3.16
C ARG A 300 5.69 22.56 4.09
N GLY A 301 6.24 23.69 4.54
CA GLY A 301 7.34 23.69 5.52
C GLY A 301 6.91 23.01 6.83
N LYS A 302 5.72 23.34 7.33
CA LYS A 302 5.17 22.75 8.56
C LYS A 302 5.08 21.22 8.51
N TYR A 303 4.54 20.63 7.44
CA TYR A 303 4.41 19.17 7.33
C TYR A 303 5.76 18.48 7.09
N ASP A 304 6.66 19.10 6.31
CA ASP A 304 8.03 18.58 6.12
C ASP A 304 8.82 18.54 7.44
N ASP A 305 8.71 19.60 8.24
CA ASP A 305 9.34 19.68 9.56
C ASP A 305 8.71 18.71 10.56
N LEU A 306 7.38 18.54 10.51
CA LEU A 306 6.68 17.57 11.35
C LEU A 306 7.11 16.13 11.04
N LEU A 307 7.19 15.76 9.76
CA LEU A 307 7.68 14.45 9.34
C LEU A 307 9.10 14.17 9.84
N LYS A 308 10.02 15.14 9.68
CA LYS A 308 11.40 15.01 10.18
C LYS A 308 11.47 14.88 11.69
N LYS A 309 10.62 15.59 12.43
CA LYS A 309 10.53 15.46 13.89
C LYS A 309 10.02 14.08 14.29
N LEU A 310 9.04 13.54 13.57
CA LEU A 310 8.52 12.19 13.80
C LEU A 310 9.62 11.13 13.60
N TYR A 311 10.36 11.19 12.48
CA TYR A 311 11.50 10.30 12.23
C TYR A 311 12.59 10.43 13.32
N ARG A 312 12.90 11.66 13.75
CA ARG A 312 13.88 11.88 14.82
C ARG A 312 13.40 11.29 16.15
N PHE A 313 12.14 11.48 16.50
CA PHE A 313 11.55 10.91 17.70
C PHE A 313 11.68 9.37 17.70
N PHE A 314 11.29 8.71 16.60
CA PHE A 314 11.48 7.26 16.48
C PHE A 314 12.95 6.84 16.58
N LYS A 315 13.86 7.60 15.98
CA LYS A 315 15.30 7.31 16.04
C LYS A 315 15.86 7.41 17.46
N ASP A 316 15.39 8.38 18.23
CA ASP A 316 15.89 8.66 19.56
C ASP A 316 15.30 7.69 20.61
N GLU A 317 14.06 7.24 20.41
CA GLU A 317 13.33 6.41 21.37
C GLU A 317 13.35 4.90 21.07
N LEU A 318 13.50 4.48 19.82
CA LEU A 318 13.58 3.06 19.48
C LEU A 318 14.99 2.51 19.73
N PRO A 319 15.11 1.27 20.25
CA PRO A 319 16.39 0.64 20.48
C PRO A 319 17.12 0.39 19.14
N PRO A 320 18.34 0.94 18.94
CA PRO A 320 19.04 0.90 17.66
C PRO A 320 19.52 -0.51 17.27
N ASN A 321 19.66 -1.41 18.25
CA ASN A 321 19.94 -2.82 18.04
C ASN A 321 18.70 -3.63 17.66
N ARG A 322 17.59 -3.00 17.31
CA ARG A 322 16.38 -3.69 16.81
C ARG A 322 15.81 -2.97 15.59
N PHE A 323 15.83 -1.64 15.64
CA PHE A 323 15.27 -0.80 14.59
C PHE A 323 16.32 0.16 14.06
N LYS A 324 16.45 0.19 12.74
CA LYS A 324 17.17 1.24 12.04
C LYS A 324 16.15 2.15 11.37
N VAL A 325 15.95 3.33 11.94
CA VAL A 325 15.03 4.34 11.37
C VAL A 325 15.67 4.97 10.13
N ASP A 326 15.07 4.79 8.94
CA ASP A 326 15.61 5.34 7.70
C ASP A 326 15.29 6.84 7.56
N ILE A 327 16.12 7.67 8.16
CA ILE A 327 15.99 9.14 8.09
C ILE A 327 16.08 9.69 6.65
N ALA A 328 16.59 8.93 5.67
CA ALA A 328 16.58 9.37 4.27
C ALA A 328 15.15 9.36 3.69
N CYS A 329 14.26 8.56 4.26
CA CYS A 329 12.84 8.49 3.92
C CYS A 329 12.02 9.67 4.50
N ALA A 330 12.59 10.50 5.37
CA ALA A 330 11.96 11.68 5.97
C ALA A 330 11.78 12.87 4.99
N ALA A 331 11.22 12.60 3.82
CA ALA A 331 10.89 13.58 2.79
C ALA A 331 9.45 13.37 2.30
N MET A 332 8.68 14.45 2.17
CA MET A 332 7.25 14.34 1.80
C MET A 332 6.99 13.66 0.45
N ASN A 333 7.95 13.68 -0.47
CA ASN A 333 7.84 13.05 -1.79
C ASN A 333 8.57 11.70 -1.88
N HIS A 334 9.04 11.16 -0.76
CA HIS A 334 9.55 9.81 -0.72
C HIS A 334 8.45 8.83 -1.17
N ALA A 335 8.86 7.76 -1.85
CA ALA A 335 7.95 6.71 -2.32
C ALA A 335 8.15 5.49 -1.43
N PHE A 336 7.08 4.99 -0.84
CA PHE A 336 7.11 3.81 0.02
C PHE A 336 6.48 2.64 -0.70
N ARG A 337 6.89 1.41 -0.36
CA ARG A 337 6.28 0.22 -0.96
C ARG A 337 4.75 0.27 -0.77
N ALA A 338 4.01 -0.05 -1.81
CA ALA A 338 2.56 -0.04 -1.76
C ALA A 338 2.04 -1.30 -1.05
N PRO A 339 0.98 -1.21 -0.23
CA PRO A 339 0.27 -2.40 0.20
C PRO A 339 -0.25 -3.20 -0.99
N ASN A 340 -0.24 -4.53 -0.89
CA ASN A 340 -0.50 -5.46 -1.99
C ASN A 340 0.59 -5.51 -3.08
N SER A 341 1.66 -4.72 -2.99
CA SER A 341 2.83 -4.92 -3.86
C SER A 341 3.59 -6.18 -3.45
N PRO A 342 4.17 -6.97 -4.38
CA PRO A 342 5.16 -7.98 -4.01
C PRO A 342 6.37 -7.32 -3.35
N SER A 343 7.04 -8.06 -2.46
CA SER A 343 8.30 -7.67 -1.83
C SER A 343 9.45 -7.71 -2.84
N LYS A 344 10.66 -7.28 -2.44
CA LYS A 344 11.86 -7.42 -3.29
C LYS A 344 12.14 -8.88 -3.65
N HIS A 345 11.73 -9.80 -2.80
CA HIS A 345 11.91 -11.24 -2.89
C HIS A 345 10.60 -11.94 -3.29
N HIS A 346 9.71 -11.21 -3.95
CA HIS A 346 8.49 -11.70 -4.59
C HIS A 346 7.41 -12.35 -3.70
N TYR A 347 7.60 -12.39 -2.38
CA TYR A 347 6.54 -12.74 -1.43
C TYR A 347 5.66 -11.52 -1.07
N PRO A 348 4.41 -11.69 -0.63
CA PRO A 348 3.48 -10.56 -0.45
C PRO A 348 3.89 -9.64 0.71
N THR A 349 3.63 -8.34 0.56
CA THR A 349 3.58 -7.44 1.72
C THR A 349 2.35 -7.73 2.56
N ARG A 350 2.44 -7.51 3.87
CA ARG A 350 1.32 -7.73 4.80
C ARG A 350 0.97 -6.41 5.47
N LEU A 351 -0.31 -6.04 5.46
CA LEU A 351 -0.80 -4.79 6.02
C LEU A 351 -1.68 -5.08 7.22
N PHE A 352 -1.50 -4.31 8.29
CA PHE A 352 -2.23 -4.44 9.54
C PHE A 352 -2.82 -3.10 9.92
N VAL A 353 -4.01 -3.11 10.49
CA VAL A 353 -4.70 -1.93 11.00
C VAL A 353 -4.82 -2.01 12.51
N PHE A 354 -4.65 -0.86 13.17
CA PHE A 354 -4.98 -0.75 14.58
C PHE A 354 -6.43 -0.26 14.77
N GLY A 355 -7.19 -0.93 15.63
CA GLY A 355 -8.60 -0.64 15.93
C GLY A 355 -9.60 -1.21 14.91
N GLY A 356 -9.14 -2.05 13.99
CA GLY A 356 -9.98 -2.74 13.02
C GLY A 356 -10.70 -1.83 12.03
N ARG A 357 -11.72 -2.39 11.37
CA ARG A 357 -12.52 -1.70 10.35
C ARG A 357 -13.28 -0.50 10.93
N ARG A 358 -13.68 -0.56 12.20
CA ARG A 358 -14.58 0.41 12.86
C ARG A 358 -13.87 1.59 13.54
N ARG A 359 -12.56 1.75 13.29
CA ARG A 359 -11.80 2.89 13.80
C ARG A 359 -12.49 4.21 13.42
N ARG A 360 -12.69 5.08 14.40
CA ARG A 360 -13.31 6.41 14.24
C ARG A 360 -12.26 7.49 14.12
#